data_AF-A0A562QYX9-F1
#
_entry.id   AF-A0A562QYX9-F1
#
_cell.length_a   1.000
_cell.length_b   1.000
_cell.length_c   1.000
_cell.angle_alpha   90.00
_cell.angle_beta   90.00
_cell.angle_gamma   90.00
#
_symmetry.space_group_name_H-M   'P 1'
#
loop_
_entity.id
_entity.type
_entity.pdbx_description
1 polymer ?
#
loop_
_entity_poly.entity_id
_entity_poly.type
_entity_poly.pdbx_seq_one_letter_code
_entity_poly.pdbx_strand_id
1 'polypeptide(L)'
;MPTPKQMEKLAASMGKKAARERSLGPKDDMPDEYWHALLDDADDQAAVSGRSSPGQRLCEMPQHVLRVSCRRCERIVEIQKADAARLYGQQASWKEVGHRLLDNTCQNRTGRHEEDGCWPAFGPV
;
A
#
# COMPACT_ATOMS: atom_id res chain seq x y z
N MET A 1 -24.87 29.11 49.49
CA MET A 1 -24.99 29.67 48.13
C MET A 1 -23.68 30.38 47.78
N PRO A 2 -23.06 30.11 46.61
CA PRO A 2 -21.84 30.81 46.20
C PRO A 2 -22.11 32.31 46.02
N THR A 3 -21.12 33.13 46.32
CA THR A 3 -21.22 34.59 46.21
C THR A 3 -21.20 35.04 44.75
N PRO A 4 -21.77 36.20 44.40
CA PRO A 4 -21.79 36.71 43.03
C PRO A 4 -20.39 36.76 42.37
N LYS A 5 -19.36 37.13 43.15
CA LYS A 5 -17.96 37.15 42.71
C LYS A 5 -17.40 35.75 42.39
N GLN A 6 -17.88 34.71 43.08
CA GLN A 6 -17.47 33.33 42.78
C GLN A 6 -18.14 32.83 41.50
N MET A 7 -19.40 33.21 41.25
CA MET A 7 -20.07 32.88 39.98
C MET A 7 -19.40 33.55 38.79
N GLU A 8 -18.98 34.81 38.93
CA GLU A 8 -18.29 35.56 37.88
C GLU A 8 -16.91 34.97 37.56
N LYS A 9 -16.17 34.53 38.59
CA LYS A 9 -14.87 33.85 38.43
C LYS A 9 -15.01 32.46 37.76
N LEU A 10 -16.11 31.75 38.03
CA LEU A 10 -16.45 30.50 37.35
C LEU A 10 -16.83 30.74 35.88
N ALA A 11 -17.62 31.77 35.60
CA ALA A 11 -17.97 32.14 34.22
C ALA A 11 -16.72 32.57 33.39
N ALA A 12 -15.82 33.33 34.01
CA ALA A 12 -14.58 33.78 33.37
C ALA A 12 -13.58 32.64 33.08
N SER A 13 -13.58 31.58 33.89
CA SER A 13 -12.71 30.42 33.68
C SER A 13 -13.25 29.44 32.64
N MET A 14 -14.57 29.39 32.43
CA MET A 14 -15.22 28.55 31.42
C MET A 14 -15.09 29.13 29.99
N GLY A 15 -14.98 30.46 29.83
CA GLY A 15 -14.82 31.09 28.52
C GLY A 15 -13.45 30.91 27.85
N LYS A 16 -12.41 30.51 28.61
CA LYS A 16 -11.02 30.40 28.11
C LYS A 16 -10.60 28.99 27.71
N LYS A 17 -11.39 27.96 28.01
CA LYS A 17 -11.03 26.54 27.80
C LYS A 17 -11.70 25.87 26.60
N ALA A 18 -12.32 26.63 25.73
CA ALA A 18 -12.80 26.12 24.45
C ALA A 18 -12.14 26.89 23.30
N ALA A 19 -10.82 26.83 23.22
CA ALA A 19 -10.19 26.70 21.91
C ALA A 19 -10.59 25.30 21.39
N ARG A 20 -11.87 25.21 21.00
CA ARG A 20 -12.43 24.06 20.29
C ARG A 20 -11.60 23.95 19.03
N GLU A 21 -10.89 22.85 18.89
CA GLU A 21 -10.20 22.48 17.66
C GLU A 21 -11.11 22.86 16.48
N ARG A 22 -10.63 23.80 15.66
CA ARG A 22 -11.39 24.29 14.52
C ARG A 22 -11.71 23.07 13.67
N SER A 23 -12.99 22.80 13.49
CA SER A 23 -13.44 21.80 12.53
C SER A 23 -12.94 22.25 11.16
N LEU A 24 -12.04 21.47 10.56
CA LEU A 24 -11.45 21.76 9.27
C LEU A 24 -12.55 21.86 8.23
N GLY A 25 -12.60 22.98 7.51
CA GLY A 25 -13.51 23.17 6.39
C GLY A 25 -13.01 22.43 5.15
N PRO A 26 -13.87 22.14 4.16
CA PRO A 26 -13.48 21.42 2.93
C PRO A 26 -12.39 22.08 2.06
N LYS A 27 -12.00 23.32 2.37
CA LYS A 27 -10.98 24.12 1.66
C LYS A 27 -9.76 24.42 2.52
N ASP A 28 -9.75 23.99 3.78
CA ASP A 28 -8.61 24.18 4.65
C ASP A 28 -7.56 23.13 4.32
N ASP A 29 -6.28 23.51 4.45
CA ASP A 29 -5.18 22.56 4.31
C ASP A 29 -5.30 21.48 5.38
N MET A 30 -5.13 20.23 4.95
CA MET A 30 -5.20 19.08 5.84
C MET A 30 -4.00 19.11 6.80
N PRO A 31 -4.20 18.89 8.11
CA PRO A 31 -3.10 18.91 9.08
C PRO A 31 -2.00 17.92 8.74
N ASP A 32 -0.74 18.30 8.96
CA ASP A 32 0.41 17.43 8.74
C ASP A 32 0.29 16.09 9.51
N GLU A 33 -0.28 16.14 10.71
CA GLU A 33 -0.54 14.97 11.56
C GLU A 33 -1.45 13.94 10.89
N TYR A 34 -2.43 14.39 10.09
CA TYR A 34 -3.30 13.50 9.32
C TYR A 34 -2.54 12.85 8.17
N TRP A 35 -1.67 13.61 7.48
CA TRP A 35 -0.82 13.04 6.44
C TRP A 35 0.17 12.02 6.99
N HIS A 36 0.79 12.32 8.13
CA HIS A 36 1.67 11.38 8.81
C HIS A 36 0.94 10.10 9.21
N ALA A 37 -0.26 10.19 9.79
CA ALA A 37 -1.05 9.01 10.11
C ALA A 37 -1.38 8.16 8.88
N LEU A 38 -1.75 8.79 7.76
CA LEU A 38 -2.01 8.07 6.51
C LEU A 38 -0.76 7.39 5.92
N LEU A 39 0.40 8.05 6.00
CA LEU A 39 1.66 7.51 5.50
C LEU A 39 2.16 6.38 6.40
N ASP A 40 2.08 6.55 7.72
CA ASP A 40 2.44 5.52 8.70
C ASP A 40 1.54 4.27 8.52
N ASP A 41 0.23 4.45 8.37
CA ASP A 41 -0.70 3.34 8.06
C ASP A 41 -0.35 2.65 6.72
N ALA A 42 0.07 3.42 5.70
CA ALA A 42 0.47 2.87 4.42
C ALA A 42 1.79 2.09 4.49
N ASP A 43 2.77 2.60 5.26
CA ASP A 43 4.05 1.93 5.50
C ASP A 43 3.88 0.67 6.36
N ASP A 44 3.00 0.71 7.36
CA ASP A 44 2.61 -0.46 8.15
C ASP A 44 1.93 -1.51 7.28
N GLN A 45 1.02 -1.10 6.39
CA GLN A 45 0.45 -2.02 5.41
C GLN A 45 1.48 -2.56 4.42
N ALA A 46 2.45 -1.76 3.97
CA ALA A 46 3.54 -2.22 3.13
C ALA A 46 4.48 -3.20 3.85
N ALA A 47 4.67 -3.03 5.17
CA ALA A 47 5.42 -3.94 6.03
C ALA A 47 4.67 -5.27 6.27
N VAL A 48 3.35 -5.21 6.47
CA VAL A 48 2.47 -6.39 6.59
C VAL A 48 2.34 -7.13 5.25
N SER A 49 2.31 -6.41 4.13
CA SER A 49 2.36 -6.93 2.77
C SER A 49 3.73 -7.49 2.37
N GLY A 50 4.65 -7.68 3.32
CA GLY A 50 5.98 -8.30 3.23
C GLY A 50 6.41 -8.71 1.83
N ARG A 51 7.32 -7.93 1.21
CA ARG A 51 7.83 -8.13 -0.16
C ARG A 51 7.95 -9.62 -0.50
N SER A 52 7.06 -10.09 -1.37
CA SER A 52 7.10 -11.44 -1.90
C SER A 52 8.46 -11.70 -2.54
N SER A 53 9.25 -12.59 -1.93
CA SER A 53 10.57 -12.88 -2.49
C SER A 53 10.39 -13.67 -3.80
N PRO A 54 11.24 -13.45 -4.82
CA PRO A 54 11.10 -14.16 -6.10
C PRO A 54 11.14 -15.69 -5.95
N GLY A 55 11.89 -16.21 -4.96
CA GLY A 55 11.99 -17.65 -4.70
C GLY A 55 10.82 -18.25 -3.94
N GLN A 56 9.95 -17.43 -3.35
CA GLN A 56 8.84 -17.89 -2.50
C GLN A 56 7.81 -18.68 -3.31
N ARG A 57 7.28 -19.75 -2.72
CA ARG A 57 6.22 -20.53 -3.36
C ARG A 57 4.87 -19.85 -3.18
N LEU A 58 3.97 -20.02 -4.14
CA LEU A 58 2.63 -19.44 -4.07
C LEU A 58 1.89 -19.79 -2.77
N CYS A 59 2.03 -21.02 -2.25
CA CYS A 59 1.41 -21.43 -1.00
C CYS A 59 1.95 -20.72 0.26
N GLU A 60 3.17 -20.19 0.20
CA GLU A 60 3.86 -19.52 1.32
C GLU A 60 3.60 -18.01 1.33
N MET A 61 2.97 -17.47 0.29
CA MET A 61 2.75 -16.04 0.15
C MET A 61 1.53 -15.61 0.96
N PRO A 62 1.66 -14.64 1.90
CA PRO A 62 0.51 -14.14 2.64
C PRO A 62 -0.45 -13.34 1.76
N GLN A 63 0.06 -12.69 0.70
CA GLN A 63 -0.73 -11.81 -0.17
C GLN A 63 -1.81 -12.57 -0.95
N HIS A 64 -2.97 -11.94 -1.12
CA HIS A 64 -4.07 -12.48 -1.94
C HIS A 64 -4.01 -12.03 -3.40
N VAL A 65 -3.41 -10.88 -3.68
CA VAL A 65 -3.14 -10.35 -5.01
C VAL A 65 -1.63 -10.28 -5.16
N LEU A 66 -1.11 -10.72 -6.29
CA LEU A 66 0.31 -10.74 -6.60
C LEU A 66 0.57 -9.87 -7.83
N ARG A 67 1.63 -9.06 -7.78
CA ARG A 67 1.98 -8.11 -8.83
C ARG A 67 3.41 -8.32 -9.32
N VAL A 68 3.57 -8.40 -10.63
CA VAL A 68 4.88 -8.39 -11.31
C VAL A 68 4.91 -7.26 -12.31
N SER A 69 6.01 -6.51 -12.38
CA SER A 69 6.23 -5.49 -13.40
C SER A 69 7.44 -5.84 -14.27
N CYS A 70 7.39 -5.46 -15.54
CA CYS A 70 8.53 -5.52 -16.44
C CYS A 70 9.35 -4.24 -16.28
N ARG A 71 10.64 -4.32 -15.93
CA ARG A 71 11.51 -3.14 -15.83
C ARG A 71 11.81 -2.46 -17.17
N ARG A 72 11.54 -3.13 -18.30
CA ARG A 72 11.87 -2.62 -19.64
C ARG A 72 10.75 -1.79 -20.26
N CYS A 73 9.52 -2.26 -20.16
CA CYS A 73 8.35 -1.61 -20.76
C CYS A 73 7.32 -1.17 -19.73
N GLU A 74 7.66 -1.28 -18.44
CA GLU A 74 6.87 -0.86 -17.29
C GLU A 74 5.49 -1.55 -17.18
N ARG A 75 5.26 -2.58 -18.01
CA ARG A 75 4.04 -3.38 -17.97
C ARG A 75 3.88 -4.02 -16.61
N ILE A 76 2.74 -3.79 -15.98
CA ILE A 76 2.34 -4.40 -14.71
C ILE A 76 1.30 -5.47 -14.99
N VAL A 77 1.46 -6.62 -14.37
CA VAL A 77 0.50 -7.72 -14.37
C VAL A 77 0.16 -8.06 -12.94
N GLU A 78 -1.14 -8.11 -12.66
CA GLU A 78 -1.70 -8.52 -11.38
C GLU A 78 -2.48 -9.81 -11.55
N ILE A 79 -2.39 -10.69 -10.56
CA ILE A 79 -3.11 -11.96 -10.53
C ILE A 79 -3.53 -12.28 -9.09
N GLN A 80 -4.71 -12.84 -8.91
CA GLN A 80 -5.09 -13.38 -7.60
C GLN A 80 -4.25 -14.62 -7.30
N LYS A 81 -3.76 -14.77 -6.07
CA LYS A 81 -2.99 -15.95 -5.63
C LYS A 81 -3.74 -17.26 -5.92
N ALA A 82 -5.07 -17.26 -5.76
CA ALA A 82 -5.91 -18.42 -6.06
C ALA A 82 -5.86 -18.81 -7.55
N ASP A 83 -5.90 -17.82 -8.44
CA ASP A 83 -5.82 -18.05 -9.89
C ASP A 83 -4.41 -18.44 -10.31
N ALA A 84 -3.38 -17.81 -9.73
CA ALA A 84 -1.99 -18.21 -9.94
C ALA A 84 -1.76 -19.67 -9.51
N ALA A 85 -2.29 -20.07 -8.35
CA ALA A 85 -2.18 -21.43 -7.85
C ALA A 85 -2.94 -22.44 -8.74
N ARG A 86 -4.07 -22.05 -9.34
CA ARG A 86 -4.83 -22.88 -10.29
C ARG A 86 -4.10 -23.05 -11.62
N LEU A 87 -3.48 -21.98 -12.14
CA LEU A 87 -2.82 -21.98 -13.45
C LEU A 87 -1.42 -22.59 -13.42
N TYR A 88 -0.66 -22.36 -12.35
CA TYR A 88 0.76 -22.73 -12.26
C TYR A 88 1.07 -23.78 -11.18
N GLY A 89 0.12 -24.04 -10.28
CA GLY A 89 0.28 -24.97 -9.16
C GLY A 89 0.74 -24.29 -7.88
N GLN A 90 0.28 -24.78 -6.73
CA GLN A 90 0.55 -24.17 -5.40
C GLN A 90 2.04 -24.10 -5.03
N GLN A 91 2.84 -25.03 -5.57
CA GLN A 91 4.28 -25.13 -5.29
C GLN A 91 5.15 -24.32 -6.27
N ALA A 92 4.55 -23.68 -7.27
CA ALA A 92 5.28 -22.85 -8.22
C ALA A 92 5.95 -21.67 -7.50
N SER A 93 7.16 -21.34 -7.93
CA SER A 93 7.87 -20.17 -7.42
C SER A 93 7.30 -18.90 -8.02
N TRP A 94 7.23 -17.82 -7.24
CA TRP A 94 6.75 -16.53 -7.73
C TRP A 94 7.58 -16.00 -8.90
N LYS A 95 8.89 -16.29 -8.93
CA LYS A 95 9.79 -16.00 -10.05
C LYS A 95 9.33 -16.64 -11.34
N GLU A 96 9.09 -17.96 -11.32
CA GLU A 96 8.63 -18.69 -12.50
C GLU A 96 7.29 -18.16 -13.00
N VAL A 97 6.35 -17.94 -12.09
CA VAL A 97 5.02 -17.39 -12.41
C VAL A 97 5.16 -16.00 -13.04
N GLY A 98 5.96 -15.13 -12.43
CA GLY A 98 6.20 -13.77 -12.92
C GLY A 98 6.83 -13.74 -14.31
N HIS A 99 7.82 -14.60 -14.57
CA HIS A 99 8.37 -14.75 -15.92
C HIS A 99 7.29 -15.16 -16.94
N ARG A 100 6.52 -16.22 -16.64
CA ARG A 100 5.45 -16.69 -17.54
C ARG A 100 4.35 -15.66 -17.76
N LEU A 101 4.01 -14.86 -16.75
CA LEU A 101 3.02 -13.78 -16.86
C LEU A 101 3.51 -12.67 -17.79
N LEU A 102 4.77 -12.25 -17.65
CA LEU A 102 5.36 -11.22 -18.50
C LEU A 102 5.59 -11.74 -19.93
N ASP A 103 6.02 -12.99 -20.11
CA ASP A 103 6.25 -13.58 -21.44
C ASP A 103 5.01 -13.54 -22.32
N ASN A 104 3.82 -13.67 -21.72
CA ASN A 104 2.54 -13.67 -22.44
C ASN A 104 1.95 -12.26 -22.70
N THR A 105 2.45 -11.22 -22.01
CA THR A 105 1.75 -9.92 -21.95
C THR A 105 2.63 -8.70 -22.25
N CYS A 106 3.95 -8.85 -22.29
CA CYS A 106 4.91 -7.78 -22.52
C CYS A 106 4.87 -7.31 -23.99
N GLN A 107 4.82 -5.99 -24.24
CA GLN A 107 4.68 -5.40 -25.59
C GLN A 107 6.01 -5.28 -26.37
N ASN A 108 7.16 -5.20 -25.67
CA ASN A 108 8.49 -5.06 -26.28
C ASN A 108 9.19 -6.42 -26.45
N ARG A 109 8.52 -7.39 -27.10
CA ARG A 109 9.09 -8.72 -27.42
C ARG A 109 10.09 -8.66 -28.58
N THR A 110 11.05 -7.73 -28.54
CA THR A 110 12.08 -7.62 -29.57
C THR A 110 13.39 -8.20 -29.05
N GLY A 111 13.52 -9.54 -29.01
CA GLY A 111 14.82 -10.24 -28.92
C GLY A 111 14.88 -11.49 -28.02
N ARG A 112 16.04 -12.18 -28.01
CA ARG A 112 16.30 -13.39 -27.20
C ARG A 112 16.30 -13.06 -25.71
N HIS A 113 15.95 -14.04 -24.85
CA HIS A 113 15.91 -13.88 -23.39
C HIS A 113 17.23 -13.34 -22.80
N GLU A 114 18.35 -13.66 -23.46
CA GLU A 114 19.71 -13.27 -23.06
C GLU A 114 20.12 -11.85 -23.50
N GLU A 115 19.42 -11.27 -24.48
CA GLU A 115 19.79 -9.99 -25.09
C GLU A 115 18.72 -8.91 -24.85
N ASP A 116 17.44 -9.29 -24.73
CA ASP A 116 16.31 -8.37 -24.81
C ASP A 116 15.00 -8.89 -24.12
N GLY A 117 15.11 -9.83 -23.18
CA GLY A 117 13.95 -10.37 -22.45
C GLY A 117 13.22 -9.37 -21.55
N CYS A 118 11.99 -9.70 -21.11
CA CYS A 118 11.27 -8.91 -20.11
C CYS A 118 11.85 -9.18 -18.72
N TRP A 119 12.20 -8.12 -17.98
CA TRP A 119 12.90 -8.20 -16.69
C TRP A 119 11.89 -8.09 -15.54
N PRO A 120 11.53 -9.18 -14.84
CA PRO A 120 10.53 -9.10 -13.79
C PRO A 120 11.07 -8.37 -12.55
N ALA A 121 10.27 -7.42 -12.08
CA ALA A 121 10.38 -6.79 -10.79
C ALA A 121 9.18 -7.20 -9.96
N PHE A 122 9.46 -7.69 -8.76
CA PHE A 122 8.47 -8.14 -7.80
C PHE A 122 8.31 -7.02 -6.77
N GLY A 123 7.25 -6.22 -6.94
CA GLY A 123 6.95 -5.10 -6.06
C GLY A 123 6.19 -5.56 -4.81
N PRO A 124 6.22 -4.78 -3.72
CA PRO A 124 5.22 -4.91 -2.66
C PRO A 124 3.84 -4.60 -3.25
N VAL A 125 2.82 -5.28 -2.70
CA VAL A 125 1.41 -5.01 -3.00
C VAL A 125 0.85 -4.12 -1.91
#